data_AF-A0A2U0S2G1-F1
#
_entry.id   AF-A0A2U0S2G1-F1
#
_cell.length_a   1.000
_cell.length_b   1.000
_cell.length_c   1.000
_cell.angle_alpha   90.00
_cell.angle_beta   90.00
_cell.angle_gamma   90.00
#
_symmetry.space_group_name_H-M   'P 1'
#
loop_
_entity.id
_entity.type
_entity.pdbx_description
1 polymer ?
#
loop_
_entity_poly.entity_id
_entity_poly.type
_entity_poly.pdbx_seq_one_letter_code
_entity_poly.pdbx_strand_id
1 'polypeptide(L)' 'MPLEVEDMKHMFCDCCGDSVKAVYPCKFTFHDNLTCEFNICLDCMEKGTLKIDLHRKRLVSKILSRLSKKRQVT' A
#
# COMPACT_ATOMS: atom_id res chain seq x y z
N MET A 1 -8.48 -34.07 -15.56
CA MET A 1 -8.43 -32.63 -15.93
C MET A 1 -7.77 -31.93 -14.77
N PRO A 2 -6.50 -31.48 -14.86
CA PRO A 2 -5.91 -30.69 -13.79
C PRO A 2 -6.59 -29.33 -13.80
N LEU A 3 -7.23 -28.98 -12.69
CA LEU A 3 -7.76 -27.64 -12.44
C LEU A 3 -6.58 -26.66 -12.54
N GLU A 4 -6.61 -25.80 -13.55
CA GLU A 4 -5.71 -24.66 -13.67
C GLU A 4 -5.84 -23.87 -12.37
N VAL A 5 -4.76 -23.88 -11.57
CA VAL A 5 -4.68 -23.08 -10.36
C VAL A 5 -4.67 -21.64 -10.84
N GLU A 6 -5.83 -20.98 -10.84
CA GLU A 6 -5.94 -19.55 -11.07
C GLU A 6 -4.88 -18.87 -10.20
N ASP A 7 -3.94 -18.20 -10.86
CA ASP A 7 -2.85 -17.45 -10.27
C ASP A 7 -3.42 -16.55 -9.16
N MET A 8 -3.39 -17.01 -7.91
CA MET A 8 -3.88 -16.25 -6.77
C MET A 8 -3.00 -15.02 -6.70
N LYS A 9 -3.48 -13.90 -7.26
CA LYS A 9 -2.70 -12.68 -7.42
C LYS A 9 -2.24 -12.23 -6.04
N HIS A 10 -1.00 -12.56 -5.69
CA HIS A 10 -0.42 -12.27 -4.39
C HIS A 10 -0.42 -10.76 -4.20
N MET A 11 -1.18 -10.28 -3.21
CA MET A 11 -1.22 -8.87 -2.83
C MET A 11 -0.20 -8.61 -1.75
N PHE A 12 0.19 -7.36 -1.56
CA PHE A 12 1.16 -6.98 -0.54
C PHE A 12 0.55 -5.96 0.40
N CYS A 13 0.72 -6.19 1.70
CA CYS A 13 0.39 -5.23 2.72
C CYS A 13 1.47 -4.14 2.78
N ASP A 14 1.09 -2.88 2.57
CA ASP A 14 1.98 -1.73 2.69
C ASP A 14 2.41 -1.49 4.18
N CYS A 15 1.67 -2.01 5.17
CA CYS A 15 2.03 -1.94 6.59
C CYS A 15 3.08 -3.01 6.98
N CYS A 16 2.72 -4.29 7.02
CA CYS A 16 3.65 -5.35 7.44
C CYS A 16 4.62 -5.81 6.35
N GLY A 17 4.32 -5.59 5.07
CA GLY A 17 5.18 -5.98 3.94
C GLY A 17 4.93 -7.40 3.45
N ASP A 18 4.05 -8.14 4.13
CA ASP A 18 3.78 -9.53 3.83
C ASP A 18 2.96 -9.67 2.55
N SER A 19 3.20 -10.79 1.85
CA SER A 19 2.31 -11.26 0.80
C SER A 19 1.04 -11.83 1.43
N VAL A 20 -0.11 -11.30 1.06
CA VAL A 20 -1.41 -11.65 1.61
C VAL A 20 -2.42 -11.96 0.50
N LYS A 21 -3.46 -12.71 0.85
CA LYS A 21 -4.55 -13.07 -0.08
C LYS A 21 -5.54 -11.92 -0.32
N ALA A 22 -5.62 -10.97 0.60
CA ALA A 22 -6.53 -9.83 0.53
C ALA A 22 -5.95 -8.61 1.24
N VAL A 23 -6.29 -7.44 0.72
CA VAL A 23 -5.97 -6.13 1.30
C VAL A 23 -7.16 -5.20 1.18
N TYR A 24 -7.24 -4.26 2.12
CA TYR A 24 -8.17 -3.15 2.09
C TYR A 24 -7.42 -1.88 1.65
N PRO A 25 -7.85 -1.19 0.58
CA PRO A 25 -7.26 0.08 0.21
C PRO A 25 -7.69 1.17 1.20
N CYS A 26 -6.71 1.80 1.84
CA CYS A 26 -6.87 2.87 2.80
C CYS A 26 -6.29 4.17 2.26
N LYS A 27 -7.05 5.26 2.35
CA LYS A 27 -6.60 6.59 1.94
C LYS A 27 -6.00 7.32 3.15
N PHE A 28 -4.74 7.74 3.01
CA PHE A 28 -4.01 8.51 4.01
C PHE A 28 -3.76 9.91 3.50
N THR A 29 -4.12 10.90 4.30
CA THR A 29 -3.85 12.32 4.05
C THR A 29 -2.77 12.78 5.02
N PHE A 30 -1.64 13.21 4.48
CA PHE A 30 -0.53 13.79 5.25
C PHE A 30 -0.79 15.28 5.51
N HIS A 31 -0.06 15.86 6.47
CA HIS A 31 -0.20 17.28 6.87
C HIS A 31 0.03 18.28 5.73
N ASP A 32 0.80 17.91 4.71
CA ASP A 32 1.05 18.72 3.51
C ASP A 32 -0.05 18.57 2.44
N ASN A 33 -1.21 18.01 2.82
CA ASN A 33 -2.32 17.61 1.95
C ASN A 33 -1.94 16.57 0.89
N LEU A 34 -0.78 15.92 1.00
CA LEU A 34 -0.47 14.78 0.14
C LEU A 34 -1.42 13.65 0.49
N THR A 35 -2.09 13.10 -0.51
CA THR A 35 -2.93 11.92 -0.32
C THR A 35 -2.29 10.71 -0.98
N CYS A 36 -2.15 9.62 -0.23
CA CYS A 36 -1.68 8.33 -0.72
C CYS A 36 -2.68 7.22 -0.39
N GLU A 37 -2.79 6.24 -1.28
CA GLU A 37 -3.55 5.01 -1.03
C GLU A 37 -2.58 3.88 -0.69
N PHE A 38 -2.84 3.22 0.44
CA PHE A 38 -2.08 2.09 0.95
C PHE A 38 -2.97 0.86 1.09
N ASN A 39 -2.47 -0.29 0.68
CA ASN A 39 -3.15 -1.57 0.80
C ASN A 39 -2.79 -2.19 2.15
N ILE A 40 -3.78 -2.39 3.03
CA ILE A 40 -3.56 -2.88 4.40
C ILE A 40 -4.25 -4.24 4.56
N CYS A 41 -3.54 -5.24 5.11
CA CYS A 41 -4.16 -6.53 5.42
C CYS A 41 -5.06 -6.45 6.66
N LEU A 42 -5.97 -7.42 6.80
CA LEU A 42 -6.91 -7.49 7.93
C LEU A 42 -6.17 -7.49 9.29
N ASP A 43 -5.11 -8.30 9.42
CA ASP A 43 -4.33 -8.39 10.66
C ASP A 43 -3.72 -7.05 11.10
N CYS A 44 -3.34 -6.20 10.14
CA CYS A 44 -2.80 -4.88 10.43
C CYS A 44 -3.91 -3.88 10.78
N MET A 45 -5.08 -3.99 10.15
CA MET A 45 -6.26 -3.20 10.52
C MET A 45 -6.72 -3.49 11.95
N GLU A 46 -6.83 -4.77 12.33
CA GLU A 46 -7.33 -5.19 13.64
C GLU A 46 -6.43 -4.77 14.80
N LYS A 47 -5.11 -4.69 14.58
CA LYS A 47 -4.15 -4.21 15.59
C LYS A 47 -4.35 -2.73 15.96
N GLY A 48 -5.12 -1.96 15.18
CA GLY A 48 -5.44 -0.56 15.42
C GLY A 48 -4.28 0.43 15.28
N THR A 49 -3.03 -0.07 15.19
CA THR A 49 -1.83 0.75 14.96
C THR A 49 -1.15 0.29 13.68
N LEU A 50 -1.09 1.17 12.68
CA LEU A 50 -0.41 0.91 11.41
C LEU A 50 1.01 1.49 11.45
N LYS A 51 2.01 0.63 11.23
CA LYS A 51 3.42 1.03 11.10
C LYS A 51 3.80 0.98 9.63
N ILE A 52 3.84 2.14 8.98
CA ILE A 52 4.26 2.25 7.59
C ILE A 52 5.76 2.52 7.57
N ASP A 53 6.54 1.54 7.12
CA ASP A 53 7.98 1.68 6.96
C ASP A 53 8.31 2.46 5.67
N LEU A 54 8.64 3.73 5.83
CA LEU A 54 9.05 4.62 4.74
C LEU A 54 10.45 4.32 4.19
N HIS A 55 11.22 3.36 4.72
CA HIS A 55 12.45 2.90 4.07
C HIS A 55 12.21 1.86 2.99
N ARG A 56 10.98 1.32 2.88
CA ARG A 56 10.63 0.37 1.84
C ARG A 56 10.58 1.05 0.48
N LYS A 57 11.49 0.65 -0.42
CA LYS A 57 11.64 1.19 -1.78
C LYS A 57 10.30 1.36 -2.52
N ARG A 58 9.37 0.42 -2.37
CA ARG A 58 8.04 0.47 -3.01
C ARG A 58 7.17 1.61 -2.49
N LEU A 59 7.15 1.84 -1.18
CA LEU A 59 6.40 2.92 -0.54
C LEU A 59 7.01 4.28 -0.88
N VAL A 60 8.33 4.39 -0.79
CA VAL A 60 9.08 5.59 -1.18
C VAL A 60 8.78 5.95 -2.63
N SER A 61 8.86 4.98 -3.55
CA SER A 61 8.58 5.21 -4.97
C SER A 61 7.13 5.69 -5.22
N LYS A 62 6.13 5.11 -4.53
CA LYS A 62 4.73 5.58 -4.58
C LYS A 62 4.60 7.04 -4.12
N ILE A 63 5.21 7.38 -2.99
CA ILE A 63 5.14 8.73 -2.41
C ILE A 63 5.87 9.74 -3.30
N LEU A 64 7.10 9.44 -3.72
CA LEU A 64 7.89 10.29 -4.61
C LEU A 64 7.21 10.50 -5.96
N SER A 65 6.57 9.48 -6.52
CA SER A 65 5.77 9.59 -7.76
C SER A 65 4.63 10.60 -7.60
N ARG A 66 3.92 10.59 -6.47
CA ARG A 66 2.83 11.54 -6.19
C ARG A 66 3.37 12.96 -5.97
N LEU A 67 4.48 13.10 -5.24
CA LEU A 67 5.15 14.39 -5.04
C LEU A 67 5.65 15.00 -6.36
N SER A 68 6.23 14.18 -7.24
CA SER A 68 6.67 14.64 -8.56
C SER A 68 5.50 15.14 -9.41
N LYS A 69 4.34 14.48 -9.35
CA LYS A 69 3.13 14.95 -10.06
C LYS A 69 2.59 16.25 -9.50
N LYS A 70 2.62 16.43 -8.17
CA LYS A 70 2.19 17.68 -7.52
C LYS A 70 3.03 18.89 -8.00
N ARG A 71 4.33 18.69 -8.22
CA ARG A 71 5.24 19.74 -8.74
C ARG A 71 4.98 20.13 -10.21
N GLN A 72 4.31 19.31 -11.01
CA GLN A 72 4.02 19.64 -12.42
C GLN A 72 2.74 20.46 -12.59
N VAL A 73 1.95 20.64 -11.53
CA VAL A 73 0.65 21.36 -11.55
C VAL A 73 0.79 22.76 -10.94
N THR A 74 2.01 23.20 -10.64
CA THR A 74 2.33 24.56 -10.16
C THR A 74 3.19 25.26 -11.19
#